data_AF-E9LKA7-F1
#
_entry.id   AF-E9LKA7-F1
#
_cell.length_a   1.000
_cell.length_b   1.000
_cell.length_c   1.000
_cell.angle_alpha   90.00
_cell.angle_beta   90.00
_cell.angle_gamma   90.00
#
_symmetry.space_group_name_H-M   'P 1'
#
loop_
_entity.id
_entity.type
_entity.pdbx_description
1 polymer ?
#
loop_
_entity_poly.entity_id
_entity_poly.type
_entity_poly.pdbx_seq_one_letter_code
_entity_poly.pdbx_strand_id
1 'polypeptide(L)'
;RVLYGMYDLGITSKSAHKKSARIVGEVLGKYHPHGDRSVYDAMVRMAQEWSLRYLLVDGQGNFGSVDGDSPAAMRYTEARMRKISEEIMADIEKETVDFQLNFDDTLYEP
;
A
#
# COMPACT_ATOMS: atom_id res chain seq x y z
N ARG A 1 -3.61 -5.96 -3.60
CA ARG A 1 -4.12 -4.60 -3.91
C ARG A 1 -3.23 -3.45 -3.39
N VAL A 2 -3.14 -3.13 -2.09
CA VAL A 2 -2.32 -1.95 -1.65
C VAL A 2 -0.85 -2.06 -2.03
N LEU A 3 -0.18 -3.17 -1.67
CA LEU A 3 1.22 -3.39 -2.05
C LEU A 3 1.40 -3.47 -3.58
N TYR A 4 0.45 -4.09 -4.29
CA TYR A 4 0.46 -4.13 -5.76
C TYR A 4 0.31 -2.74 -6.39
N GLY A 5 -0.56 -1.87 -5.85
CA GLY A 5 -0.66 -0.49 -6.30
C GLY A 5 0.58 0.34 -5.98
N MET A 6 1.28 0.05 -4.87
CA MET A 6 2.59 0.66 -4.60
C MET A 6 3.65 0.17 -5.59
N TYR A 7 3.63 -1.12 -5.94
CA TYR A 7 4.50 -1.73 -6.95
C TYR A 7 4.26 -1.13 -8.35
N ASP A 8 3.01 -1.04 -8.80
CA ASP A 8 2.62 -0.48 -10.11
C ASP A 8 3.02 1.02 -10.22
N LEU A 9 2.97 1.75 -9.10
CA LEU A 9 3.48 3.13 -9.02
C LEU A 9 5.02 3.24 -8.96
N GLY A 10 5.75 2.13 -8.90
CA GLY A 10 7.21 2.10 -8.74
C GLY A 10 7.70 2.59 -7.37
N ILE A 11 6.87 2.52 -6.33
CA ILE A 11 7.20 3.01 -4.98
C ILE A 11 7.95 1.93 -4.21
N THR A 12 9.24 1.80 -4.50
CA THR A 12 10.16 0.86 -3.86
C THR A 12 10.70 1.39 -2.53
N SER A 13 11.37 0.55 -1.75
CA SER A 13 12.09 0.90 -0.53
C SER A 13 13.24 1.88 -0.73
N LYS A 14 13.75 1.98 -1.96
CA LYS A 14 14.77 2.97 -2.35
C LYS A 14 14.18 4.28 -2.83
N SER A 15 12.89 4.31 -3.18
CA SER A 15 12.23 5.53 -3.61
C SER A 15 12.07 6.52 -2.45
N ALA A 16 11.91 7.81 -2.76
CA ALA A 16 11.47 8.79 -1.77
C ALA A 16 10.02 8.48 -1.35
N HIS A 17 9.69 8.72 -0.08
CA HIS A 17 8.32 8.61 0.40
C HIS A 17 7.37 9.42 -0.48
N LYS A 18 6.19 8.85 -0.74
CA LYS A 18 5.13 9.51 -1.51
C LYS A 18 3.91 9.70 -0.63
N LYS A 19 3.17 10.78 -0.87
CA LYS A 19 1.92 11.06 -0.13
C LYS A 19 1.02 9.83 -0.11
N SER A 20 0.53 9.46 1.07
CA SER A 20 -0.38 8.32 1.24
C SER A 20 -1.62 8.46 0.36
N ALA A 21 -2.13 9.69 0.17
CA ALA A 21 -3.23 9.98 -0.74
C ALA A 21 -2.98 9.52 -2.20
N ARG A 22 -1.73 9.56 -2.69
CA ARG A 22 -1.40 9.07 -4.04
C ARG A 22 -1.58 7.57 -4.15
N ILE A 23 -1.10 6.83 -3.15
CA ILE A 23 -1.19 5.35 -3.11
C ILE A 23 -2.66 4.93 -2.96
N VAL A 24 -3.40 5.60 -2.07
CA VAL A 24 -4.83 5.34 -1.88
C VAL A 24 -5.59 5.58 -3.18
N GLY A 25 -5.38 6.73 -3.84
CA GLY A 25 -6.04 7.06 -5.11
C GLY A 25 -5.78 6.04 -6.21
N GLU A 26 -4.55 5.51 -6.30
CA GLU A 26 -4.20 4.46 -7.26
C GLU A 26 -5.00 3.18 -7.03
N VAL A 27 -5.04 2.72 -5.78
CA VAL A 27 -5.74 1.50 -5.41
C VAL A 27 -7.24 1.66 -5.65
N LEU A 28 -7.81 2.82 -5.32
CA LEU A 28 -9.22 3.12 -5.56
C LEU A 28 -9.55 3.14 -7.05
N GLY A 29 -8.72 3.79 -7.86
CA GLY A 29 -8.95 3.97 -9.28
C GLY A 29 -8.84 2.69 -10.08
N LYS A 30 -7.97 1.75 -9.67
CA LYS A 30 -7.66 0.55 -10.47
C LYS A 30 -8.17 -0.76 -9.88
N TYR A 31 -8.18 -0.92 -8.56
CA TYR A 31 -8.29 -2.25 -7.94
C TYR A 31 -9.37 -2.37 -6.85
N HIS A 32 -9.80 -1.26 -6.23
CA HIS A 32 -10.74 -1.30 -5.10
C HIS A 32 -11.68 -0.08 -5.11
N PRO A 33 -12.76 -0.08 -5.92
CA PRO A 33 -13.64 1.08 -6.13
C PRO A 33 -14.65 1.28 -4.98
N HIS A 34 -14.17 1.28 -3.74
CA HIS A 34 -14.97 1.46 -2.52
C HIS A 34 -14.43 2.63 -1.68
N GLY A 35 -14.87 2.75 -0.42
CA GLY A 35 -14.44 3.84 0.45
C GLY A 35 -12.92 3.91 0.64
N ASP A 36 -12.36 5.13 0.56
CA ASP A 36 -10.93 5.42 0.72
C ASP A 36 -10.35 4.94 2.06
N ARG A 37 -11.18 4.98 3.10
CA ARG A 37 -10.81 4.61 4.46
C ARG A 37 -10.30 3.17 4.57
N SER A 38 -10.92 2.18 3.91
CA SER A 38 -10.48 0.78 4.02
C SER A 38 -9.06 0.60 3.47
N VAL A 39 -8.75 1.28 2.37
CA VAL A 39 -7.43 1.27 1.72
C VAL A 39 -6.41 1.97 2.59
N TYR A 40 -6.75 3.15 3.12
CA TYR A 40 -5.85 3.92 3.96
C TYR A 40 -5.57 3.19 5.29
N ASP A 41 -6.59 2.68 5.96
CA ASP A 41 -6.47 1.96 7.23
C ASP A 41 -5.64 0.67 7.05
N ALA A 42 -5.80 -0.04 5.92
CA ALA A 42 -4.95 -1.19 5.58
C ALA A 42 -3.48 -0.80 5.39
N MET A 43 -3.20 0.31 4.68
CA MET A 43 -1.83 0.82 4.53
C MET A 43 -1.23 1.28 5.86
N VAL A 44 -2.02 1.97 6.69
CA VAL A 44 -1.59 2.42 8.01
C VAL A 44 -1.21 1.23 8.88
N ARG A 45 -2.06 0.20 8.94
CA ARG A 45 -1.78 -1.02 9.71
C ARG A 45 -0.48 -1.69 9.30
N MET A 46 -0.14 -1.67 8.00
CA MET A 46 1.12 -2.22 7.48
C MET A 46 2.38 -1.45 7.88
N ALA A 47 2.23 -0.23 8.41
CA ALA A 47 3.31 0.63 8.87
C ALA A 47 3.42 0.73 10.41
N GLN A 48 2.52 0.10 11.17
CA GLN A 48 2.49 0.16 12.64
C GLN A 48 3.32 -0.97 13.27
N GLU A 49 4.42 -0.63 13.96
CA GLU A 49 5.35 -1.60 14.57
C GLU A 49 4.72 -2.48 15.67
N TRP A 50 3.69 -1.99 16.35
CA TRP A 50 2.93 -2.78 17.33
C TRP A 50 1.88 -3.69 16.68
N SER A 51 1.58 -3.51 15.38
CA SER A 51 0.56 -4.29 14.67
C SER A 51 1.14 -5.51 13.96
N LEU A 52 2.35 -5.38 13.41
CA LEU A 52 3.00 -6.44 12.62
C LEU A 52 4.42 -6.70 13.10
N ARG A 53 4.80 -7.98 13.16
CA ARG A 53 6.18 -8.39 13.48
C ARG A 53 7.20 -7.91 12.44
N TYR A 54 6.80 -7.91 11.17
CA TYR A 54 7.56 -7.43 10.02
C TYR A 54 6.70 -6.45 9.22
N LEU A 55 7.12 -5.20 9.21
CA LEU A 55 6.38 -4.14 8.51
C LEU A 55 6.56 -4.26 7.00
N LEU A 56 5.48 -3.97 6.29
CA LEU A 56 5.44 -4.01 4.83
C LEU A 56 5.47 -2.60 4.21
N VAL A 57 5.06 -1.60 4.99
CA VAL A 57 5.07 -0.19 4.59
C VAL A 57 6.00 0.59 5.51
N ASP A 58 6.85 1.43 4.90
CA ASP A 58 7.68 2.42 5.58
C ASP A 58 6.90 3.73 5.59
N GLY A 59 6.34 4.08 6.74
CA GLY A 59 5.51 5.27 6.93
C GLY A 59 6.30 6.45 7.48
N GLN A 60 6.02 7.66 6.99
CA GLN A 60 6.53 8.92 7.50
C GLN A 60 5.37 9.84 7.90
N GLY A 61 5.32 10.23 9.17
CA GLY A 61 4.24 11.03 9.76
C GLY A 61 3.56 10.31 10.93
N ASN A 62 2.39 10.80 11.35
CA ASN A 62 1.61 10.16 12.41
C ASN A 62 0.75 9.02 11.86
N PHE A 63 1.14 7.77 12.16
CA PHE A 63 0.42 6.54 11.79
C PHE A 63 -0.37 5.94 12.98
N GLY A 64 -0.68 6.75 13.99
CA GLY A 64 -1.38 6.35 15.21
C GLY A 64 -0.42 5.93 16.32
N SER A 65 -0.98 5.40 17.40
CA SER A 65 -0.21 4.90 18.55
C SER A 65 -0.87 3.66 19.18
N VAL A 66 -0.13 2.97 20.05
CA VAL A 66 -0.67 1.87 20.88
C VAL A 66 -1.68 2.39 21.92
N ASP A 67 -1.60 3.69 22.27
CA ASP A 67 -2.47 4.35 23.24
C ASP A 67 -3.86 4.70 22.67
N GLY A 68 -4.09 4.42 21.38
CA GLY A 68 -5.37 4.61 20.71
C GLY A 68 -5.46 5.89 19.88
N ASP A 69 -4.37 6.65 19.73
CA ASP A 69 -4.37 7.81 18.83
C ASP A 69 -4.61 7.35 17.39
N SER A 70 -5.55 8.02 16.73
CA SER A 70 -5.82 7.77 15.32
C SER A 70 -4.69 8.29 14.43
N PRO A 71 -4.41 7.63 13.30
CA PRO A 71 -3.47 8.15 12.31
C PRO A 71 -3.94 9.52 11.79
N ALA A 72 -2.97 10.36 11.39
CA ALA A 72 -3.29 11.57 10.66
C ALA A 72 -3.96 11.24 9.32
N ALA A 73 -4.66 12.20 8.72
CA ALA A 73 -5.26 12.01 7.40
C ALA A 73 -4.19 11.76 6.31
N MET A 74 -4.55 10.98 5.28
CA MET A 74 -3.64 10.55 4.19
C MET A 74 -2.93 11.67 3.40
N ARG A 75 -3.35 12.92 3.55
CA ARG A 75 -2.67 14.11 2.98
C ARG A 75 -1.45 14.54 3.79
N TYR A 76 -1.36 14.15 5.06
CA TYR A 76 -0.28 14.51 5.98
C TYR A 76 0.76 13.40 6.17
N THR A 77 0.45 12.18 5.79
CA THR A 77 1.36 11.05 5.85
C THR A 77 1.98 10.75 4.48
N GLU A 78 3.15 10.14 4.51
CA GLU A 78 3.83 9.62 3.33
C GLU A 78 4.22 8.16 3.57
N ALA A 79 4.32 7.39 2.50
CA ALA A 79 4.63 5.98 2.57
C ALA A 79 5.48 5.53 1.38
N ARG A 80 6.27 4.48 1.61
CA ARG A 80 6.91 3.66 0.56
C ARG A 80 6.97 2.20 1.00
N MET A 81 7.31 1.29 0.10
CA MET A 81 7.47 -0.12 0.48
C MET A 81 8.66 -0.32 1.42
N ARG A 82 8.57 -1.28 2.35
CA ARG A 82 9.75 -1.83 3.02
C ARG A 82 10.44 -2.80 2.06
N LYS A 83 11.75 -3.02 2.24
CA LYS A 83 12.52 -3.94 1.40
C LYS A 83 11.91 -5.35 1.35
N ILE A 84 11.37 -5.85 2.47
CA ILE A 84 10.71 -7.17 2.53
C ILE A 84 9.48 -7.25 1.62
N SER A 85 8.79 -6.15 1.37
CA SER A 85 7.62 -6.12 0.47
C SER A 85 8.01 -6.25 -0.99
N GLU A 86 9.23 -5.86 -1.36
CA GLU A 86 9.74 -6.10 -2.71
C GLU A 86 9.94 -7.60 -2.94
N GLU A 87 10.34 -8.36 -1.93
CA GLU A 87 10.46 -9.82 -2.02
C GLU A 87 9.09 -10.51 -2.20
N ILE A 88 8.01 -9.92 -1.66
CA ILE A 88 6.63 -10.42 -1.88
C ILE A 88 6.21 -10.21 -3.35
N MET A 89 6.71 -9.14 -3.98
CA MET A 89 6.38 -8.77 -5.37
C MET A 89 7.43 -9.22 -6.38
N ALA A 90 8.45 -9.96 -5.94
CA ALA A 90 9.57 -10.34 -6.77
C ALA A 90 9.10 -11.23 -7.92
N ASP A 91 9.55 -10.92 -9.14
CA ASP A 91 9.28 -11.70 -10.35
C ASP A 91 7.77 -11.89 -10.65
N ILE A 92 6.91 -11.01 -10.15
CA ILE A 92 5.46 -11.10 -10.37
C ILE A 92 5.08 -10.92 -11.86
N GLU A 93 5.94 -10.26 -12.63
CA GLU A 93 5.81 -10.09 -14.08
C GLU A 93 6.18 -11.34 -14.90
N LYS A 94 6.74 -12.37 -14.26
CA LYS A 94 7.21 -13.59 -14.92
C LYS A 94 6.20 -14.74 -14.85
N GLU A 95 4.91 -14.41 -14.87
CA GLU A 95 3.81 -15.39 -14.82
C GLU A 95 3.92 -16.37 -13.63
N THR A 96 4.39 -15.87 -12.48
CA THR A 96 4.64 -16.68 -11.28
C THR A 96 3.38 -16.96 -10.46
N VAL A 97 2.31 -16.21 -10.72
CA VAL A 97 0.98 -16.37 -10.12
C VAL A 97 -0.09 -16.12 -11.18
N ASP A 98 -1.28 -16.66 -10.97
CA ASP A 98 -2.43 -16.36 -11.81
C ASP A 98 -2.86 -14.90 -11.60
N PHE A 99 -3.21 -14.24 -12.69
CA PHE A 99 -3.84 -12.92 -12.66
C PHE A 99 -5.28 -13.04 -13.11
N GLN A 100 -6.12 -12.15 -12.60
CA GLN A 100 -7.51 -12.00 -12.99
C GLN A 100 -7.79 -10.57 -13.43
N LEU A 101 -8.90 -10.40 -14.14
CA LEU A 101 -9.41 -9.07 -14.47
C LEU A 101 -9.82 -8.32 -13.19
N ASN A 102 -9.59 -7.01 -13.18
CA ASN A 102 -10.02 -6.11 -12.12
C ASN A 102 -11.54 -5.86 -12.17
N PHE A 103 -12.04 -4.95 -11.34
CA PHE A 103 -13.48 -4.73 -11.14
C PHE A 103 -14.27 -4.27 -12.38
N ASP A 104 -13.61 -3.68 -13.39
CA ASP A 104 -14.21 -3.19 -14.62
C ASP A 104 -13.69 -3.90 -15.88
N ASP A 105 -13.01 -5.03 -15.70
CA ASP A 105 -12.48 -5.88 -16.76
C ASP A 105 -11.50 -5.17 -17.72
N THR A 106 -10.82 -4.11 -17.28
CA THR A 106 -9.89 -3.33 -18.12
C THR A 106 -8.41 -3.54 -17.78
N LEU A 107 -8.11 -4.00 -16.57
CA LEU A 107 -6.74 -4.24 -16.07
C LEU A 107 -6.64 -5.63 -15.45
N TYR A 108 -5.42 -6.12 -15.29
CA TYR A 108 -5.15 -7.35 -14.54
C TYR A 108 -4.64 -7.02 -13.13
N GLU A 109 -5.05 -7.84 -12.16
CA GLU A 109 -4.52 -7.87 -10.80
C GLU A 109 -4.19 -9.31 -10.37
N PRO A 110 -3.13 -9.51 -9.57
CA PRO A 110 -2.80 -10.80 -8.98
C PRO A 110 -3.74 -11.15 -7.82
#